data_AF-A0A529SKD9-F1
#
_entry.id   AF-A0A529SKD9-F1
#
_cell.length_a   1.000
_cell.length_b   1.000
_cell.length_c   1.000
_cell.angle_alpha   90.00
_cell.angle_beta   90.00
_cell.angle_gamma   90.00
#
_symmetry.space_group_name_H-M   'P 1'
#
loop_
_entity.id
_entity.type
_entity.pdbx_description
1 polymer ?
#
loop_
_entity_poly.entity_id
_entity_poly.type
_entity_poly.pdbx_seq_one_letter_code
_entity_poly.pdbx_strand_id
1 'polypeptide(L)'
;MNAFSRRGACPALSAPMQTGDGLMVRLNPVTGGLAPNLLIRLGESALRHGNGIMEVTARGSLQIRGLSAESARMLAAEVDALGIEVR
;
A
#
# COMPACT_ATOMS: atom_id res chain seq x y z
N MET A 1 10.67 1.45 28.64
CA MET A 1 10.76 0.59 27.44
C MET A 1 9.36 0.38 26.90
N ASN A 2 8.98 1.03 25.80
CA ASN A 2 7.69 0.72 25.16
C ASN A 2 7.80 -0.66 24.51
N ALA A 3 7.04 -1.62 25.01
CA ALA A 3 6.93 -2.93 24.40
C ALA A 3 6.42 -2.75 22.97
N PHE A 4 7.17 -3.28 21.98
CA PHE A 4 6.69 -3.35 20.60
C PHE A 4 5.43 -4.21 20.59
N SER A 5 4.26 -3.57 20.49
CA SER A 5 3.01 -4.29 20.30
C SER A 5 3.13 -5.10 19.01
N ARG A 6 2.81 -6.40 19.06
CA ARG A 6 2.81 -7.24 17.85
C ARG A 6 1.85 -6.60 16.86
N ARG A 7 2.40 -6.13 15.73
CA ARG A 7 1.62 -5.69 14.58
C ARG A 7 0.82 -6.90 14.08
N GLY A 8 -0.46 -6.93 14.42
CA GLY A 8 -1.37 -8.01 14.06
C GLY A 8 -1.81 -7.90 12.59
N ALA A 9 -1.82 -9.04 11.90
CA ALA A 9 -2.26 -9.23 10.52
C ALA A 9 -1.40 -8.58 9.41
N CYS A 10 -1.61 -9.05 8.18
CA CYS A 10 -1.02 -8.46 6.97
C CYS A 10 -1.71 -7.11 6.72
N PRO A 11 -0.97 -6.01 6.45
CA PRO A 11 -1.57 -4.70 6.20
C PRO A 11 -2.22 -4.63 4.81
N ALA A 12 -3.30 -5.36 4.57
CA ALA A 12 -4.01 -5.35 3.28
C ALA A 12 -4.72 -3.99 3.06
N LEU A 13 -5.13 -3.70 1.82
CA LEU A 13 -5.94 -2.49 1.52
C LEU A 13 -7.24 -2.44 2.36
N SER A 14 -7.86 -3.60 2.61
CA SER A 14 -9.07 -3.71 3.44
C SER A 14 -8.82 -3.54 4.94
N ALA A 15 -7.58 -3.67 5.39
CA ALA A 15 -7.18 -3.52 6.78
C ALA A 15 -5.80 -2.83 6.89
N PRO A 16 -5.71 -1.51 6.60
CA PRO A 16 -4.47 -0.76 6.73
C PRO A 16 -3.94 -0.79 8.16
N MET A 17 -2.62 -0.76 8.31
CA MET A 17 -1.96 -0.87 9.61
C MET A 17 -1.35 0.45 10.03
N GLN A 18 -1.55 0.83 11.30
CA GLN A 18 -0.94 2.03 11.87
C GLN A 18 0.59 1.88 12.03
N THR A 19 1.32 2.89 11.54
CA THR A 19 2.76 3.10 11.69
C THR A 19 3.04 4.53 12.18
N GLY A 20 4.32 4.86 12.40
CA GLY A 20 4.73 6.17 12.92
C GLY A 20 4.50 7.34 11.96
N ASP A 21 4.32 7.05 10.68
CA ASP A 21 4.10 8.01 9.61
C ASP A 21 2.65 8.07 9.10
N GLY A 22 1.73 7.28 9.68
CA GLY A 22 0.35 7.16 9.23
C GLY A 22 -0.08 5.70 9.10
N LEU A 23 -1.03 5.42 8.21
CA LEU A 23 -1.39 4.08 7.81
C LEU A 23 -0.45 3.57 6.71
N MET A 24 -0.23 2.27 6.71
CA MET A 24 0.55 1.54 5.74
C MET A 24 -0.28 0.40 5.18
N VAL A 25 -0.22 0.22 3.86
CA VAL A 25 -0.83 -0.91 3.16
C VAL A 25 0.23 -1.67 2.35
N ARG A 26 -0.07 -2.93 2.07
CA ARG A 26 0.72 -3.84 1.27
C ARG A 26 -0.18 -4.39 0.16
N LEU A 27 0.23 -4.11 -1.07
CA LEU A 27 -0.34 -4.66 -2.28
C LEU A 27 0.47 -5.90 -2.66
N ASN A 28 -0.23 -6.99 -2.94
CA ASN A 28 0.36 -8.18 -3.52
C ASN A 28 -0.26 -8.35 -4.91
N PRO A 29 0.30 -7.70 -5.94
CA PRO A 29 -0.21 -7.86 -7.31
C PRO A 29 -0.21 -9.34 -7.68
N VAL A 30 -1.30 -9.83 -8.27
CA VAL A 30 -1.40 -11.23 -8.70
C VAL A 30 -0.46 -11.54 -9.86
N THR A 31 -0.25 -12.83 -10.07
CA THR A 31 0.76 -13.46 -10.93
C THR A 31 0.91 -12.81 -12.31
N GLY A 32 2.14 -12.44 -12.68
CA GLY A 32 2.48 -11.83 -13.98
C GLY A 32 3.30 -10.54 -13.87
N GLY A 33 3.35 -9.94 -12.68
CA GLY A 33 4.04 -8.67 -12.43
C GLY A 33 3.20 -7.45 -12.82
N LEU A 34 3.74 -6.27 -12.60
CA LEU A 34 3.09 -5.01 -13.00
C LEU A 34 3.74 -4.46 -14.27
N ALA A 35 2.91 -4.11 -15.25
CA ALA A 35 3.37 -3.35 -16.39
C ALA A 35 3.98 -2.00 -15.94
N PRO A 36 5.05 -1.49 -16.58
CA PRO A 36 5.73 -0.28 -16.13
C PRO A 36 4.81 0.94 -15.99
N ASN A 37 3.82 1.09 -16.86
CA ASN A 37 2.82 2.16 -16.78
C ASN A 37 1.95 2.06 -15.51
N LEU A 38 1.56 0.86 -15.08
CA LEU A 38 0.81 0.65 -13.84
C LEU A 38 1.68 0.99 -12.63
N LEU A 39 2.97 0.66 -12.66
CA LEU A 39 3.90 1.01 -11.58
C LEU A 39 4.07 2.53 -11.46
N ILE A 40 4.15 3.25 -12.58
CA ILE A 40 4.17 4.73 -12.60
C ILE A 40 2.89 5.28 -11.96
N ARG A 41 1.72 4.83 -12.43
CA ARG A 41 0.42 5.28 -11.90
C ARG A 41 0.25 4.97 -10.41
N LEU A 42 0.77 3.84 -9.96
CA LEU A 42 0.77 3.47 -8.54
C LEU A 42 1.71 4.36 -7.73
N GLY A 43 2.89 4.71 -8.27
CA GLY A 43 3.81 5.68 -7.66
C GLY A 43 3.18 7.07 -7.53
N GLU A 44 2.49 7.54 -8.57
CA GLU A 44 1.73 8.79 -8.51
C GLU A 44 0.59 8.74 -7.47
N SER A 45 -0.07 7.58 -7.35
CA SER A 45 -1.10 7.35 -6.34
C SER A 45 -0.52 7.41 -4.92
N ALA A 46 0.66 6.82 -4.69
CA ALA A 46 1.36 6.89 -3.41
C ALA A 46 1.80 8.32 -3.05
N LEU A 47 2.14 9.16 -4.06
CA LEU A 47 2.41 10.59 -3.87
C LEU A 47 1.15 11.38 -3.51
N ARG A 48 0.01 11.08 -4.15
CA ARG A 48 -1.26 11.78 -3.89
C ARG A 48 -1.88 11.44 -2.54
N HIS A 49 -1.84 10.16 -2.16
CA HIS A 49 -2.60 9.65 -1.02
C HIS A 49 -1.74 9.39 0.21
N GLY A 50 -0.45 9.17 0.03
CA GLY A 50 0.49 8.81 1.09
C GLY A 50 1.57 9.87 1.31
N ASN A 51 2.72 9.43 1.80
CA ASN A 51 3.91 10.27 1.99
C ASN A 51 4.94 10.13 0.84
N GLY A 52 4.54 9.55 -0.28
CA GLY A 52 5.42 9.33 -1.44
C GLY A 52 6.39 8.15 -1.30
N ILE A 53 6.37 7.41 -0.18
CA ILE A 53 7.21 6.23 -0.01
C ILE A 53 6.46 4.99 -0.54
N MET A 54 7.04 4.37 -1.57
CA MET A 54 6.64 3.07 -2.08
C MET A 54 7.85 2.12 -2.07
N GLU A 55 7.70 0.97 -1.40
CA GLU A 55 8.80 0.02 -1.18
C GLU A 55 8.45 -1.37 -1.72
N VAL A 56 9.43 -2.09 -2.26
CA VAL A 56 9.31 -3.51 -2.56
C VAL A 56 9.81 -4.31 -1.36
N THR A 57 8.97 -5.20 -0.81
CA THR A 57 9.41 -6.05 0.30
C THR A 57 10.25 -7.22 -0.18
N ALA A 58 10.97 -7.88 0.73
CA ALA A 58 11.72 -9.10 0.44
C ALA A 58 10.85 -10.26 -0.12
N ARG A 59 9.52 -10.19 0.01
CA ARG A 59 8.57 -11.17 -0.55
C ARG A 59 7.91 -10.70 -1.85
N GLY A 60 8.37 -9.59 -2.43
CA GLY A 60 7.89 -9.07 -3.71
C GLY A 60 6.57 -8.29 -3.64
N SER A 61 6.05 -8.01 -2.45
CA SER A 61 4.87 -7.15 -2.30
C SER A 61 5.24 -5.68 -2.37
N LEU A 62 4.35 -4.82 -2.84
CA LEU A 62 4.51 -3.37 -2.79
C LEU A 62 3.92 -2.81 -1.50
N GLN A 63 4.64 -1.94 -0.83
CA GLN A 63 4.22 -1.28 0.41
C GLN A 63 4.07 0.22 0.15
N ILE A 64 2.93 0.80 0.56
CA ILE A 64 2.64 2.23 0.46
C ILE A 64 2.38 2.75 1.87
N ARG A 65 2.91 3.94 2.18
CA ARG A 65 2.96 4.50 3.53
C ARG A 65 2.40 5.91 3.60
N GLY A 66 2.17 6.39 4.82
CA GLY A 66 1.76 7.76 5.09
C GLY A 66 0.29 8.04 4.82
N LEU A 67 -0.54 7.01 4.77
CA LEU A 67 -1.95 7.15 4.44
C LEU A 67 -2.76 7.64 5.66
N SER A 68 -3.84 8.35 5.41
CA SER A 68 -4.92 8.53 6.38
C SER A 68 -5.99 7.45 6.16
N ALA A 69 -6.95 7.31 7.08
CA ALA A 69 -8.07 6.39 6.88
C ALA A 69 -8.93 6.74 5.66
N GLU A 70 -8.95 8.02 5.28
CA GLU A 70 -9.62 8.49 4.06
C GLU A 70 -8.79 8.21 2.82
N SER A 71 -7.51 8.57 2.82
CA SER A 71 -6.66 8.39 1.65
C SER A 71 -6.35 6.92 1.36
N ALA A 72 -6.39 6.04 2.36
CA ALA A 72 -6.34 4.60 2.16
C ALA A 72 -7.55 4.08 1.36
N ARG A 73 -8.76 4.62 1.58
CA ARG A 73 -9.96 4.28 0.78
C ARG A 73 -9.84 4.82 -0.65
N MET A 74 -9.31 6.03 -0.81
CA MET A 74 -9.08 6.64 -2.13
C MET A 74 -8.03 5.85 -2.94
N LEU A 75 -6.94 5.45 -2.29
CA LEU A 75 -5.92 4.57 -2.87
C LEU A 75 -6.54 3.24 -3.33
N ALA A 76 -7.38 2.62 -2.49
CA ALA A 76 -8.04 1.37 -2.84
C ALA A 76 -8.91 1.52 -4.11
N ALA A 77 -9.69 2.61 -4.19
CA ALA A 77 -10.52 2.90 -5.36
C ALA A 77 -9.69 3.18 -6.61
N GLU A 78 -8.56 3.89 -6.49
CA GLU A 78 -7.65 4.08 -7.63
C GLU A 78 -7.05 2.76 -8.08
N VAL A 79 -6.52 1.94 -7.17
CA VAL A 79 -5.93 0.61 -7.49
C VAL A 79 -6.93 -0.27 -8.23
N ASP A 80 -8.20 -0.28 -7.81
CA ASP A 80 -9.29 -0.99 -8.50
C ASP A 80 -9.53 -0.42 -9.91
N ALA A 81 -9.59 0.91 -10.04
CA ALA A 81 -9.71 1.58 -11.34
C ALA A 81 -8.46 1.42 -12.26
N LEU A 82 -7.30 1.08 -11.69
CA LEU A 82 -6.10 0.70 -12.45
C LEU A 82 -6.21 -0.72 -13.03
N GLY A 83 -7.21 -1.51 -12.61
CA GLY A 83 -7.31 -2.93 -12.92
C GLY A 83 -6.20 -3.75 -12.26
N ILE A 84 -5.59 -3.26 -11.18
CA ILE A 84 -4.56 -4.00 -10.44
C ILE A 84 -5.28 -4.95 -9.50
N GLU A 85 -5.33 -6.22 -9.89
CA GLU A 85 -5.79 -7.27 -8.98
C GLU A 85 -4.75 -7.48 -7.86
N VAL A 86 -5.22 -7.50 -6.61
CA VAL A 86 -4.38 -7.65 -5.41
C VAL A 86 -4.91 -8.76 -4.51
N ARG A 87 -4.01 -9.50 -3.85
CA ARG A 87 -4.34 -10.49 -2.81
C ARG A 87 -4.22 -9.95 -1.39
#